data_AF-A0A935SVG5-F1
#
_entry.id   AF-A0A935SVG5-F1
#
_cell.length_a   1.000
_cell.length_b   1.000
_cell.length_c   1.000
_cell.angle_alpha   90.00
_cell.angle_beta   90.00
_cell.angle_gamma   90.00
#
_symmetry.space_group_name_H-M   'P 1'
#
loop_
_entity.id
_entity.type
_entity.pdbx_description
1 polymer ?
#
loop_
_entity_poly.entity_id
_entity_poly.type
_entity_poly.pdbx_seq_one_letter_code
_entity_poly.pdbx_strand_id
1 'polypeptide(L)'
;MHKFLLAENPQAPSTGGLWIIHLLDPICIIEAVISGEKIHTKKAIYTKDFKFTNSDEILEHWQLRLHHYFTTDFDEQKEAAILTEKIMTEAWHWFKAYLIWEDANIDNG
;
A
#
# COMPACT_ATOMS: atom_id res chain seq x y z
N MET A 1 11.47 -7.89 -10.52
CA MET A 1 11.66 -6.92 -9.42
C MET A 1 10.59 -5.87 -9.57
N HIS A 2 9.70 -5.72 -8.59
CA HIS A 2 8.60 -4.76 -8.64
C HIS A 2 9.13 -3.32 -8.58
N LYS A 3 8.37 -2.36 -9.14
CA LYS A 3 8.67 -0.93 -9.05
C LYS A 3 7.49 -0.22 -8.43
N PHE A 4 7.72 0.41 -7.28
CA PHE A 4 6.71 1.11 -6.50
C PHE A 4 7.07 2.58 -6.35
N LEU A 5 6.04 3.43 -6.30
CA LEU A 5 6.16 4.85 -5.94
C LEU A 5 5.19 5.16 -4.82
N LEU A 6 5.61 6.02 -3.89
CA LEU A 6 4.72 6.65 -2.94
C LEU A 6 4.09 7.89 -3.60
N ALA A 7 2.80 8.09 -3.37
CA ALA A 7 2.03 9.19 -3.92
C ALA A 7 1.04 9.73 -2.88
N GLU A 8 0.79 11.02 -3.01
CA GLU A 8 -0.23 11.76 -2.26
C GLU A 8 -1.23 12.37 -3.23
N ASN A 9 -2.45 12.65 -2.76
CA ASN A 9 -3.47 13.32 -3.56
C ASN A 9 -3.79 14.72 -3.01
N PRO A 10 -3.07 15.77 -3.46
CA PRO A 10 -3.30 17.13 -2.99
C PRO A 10 -4.67 17.70 -3.39
N GLN A 11 -5.36 17.11 -4.37
CA GLN A 11 -6.73 17.51 -4.74
C GLN A 11 -7.80 16.94 -3.80
N ALA A 12 -7.45 15.91 -3.01
CA ALA A 12 -8.32 15.30 -2.02
C ALA A 12 -7.60 15.15 -0.67
N PRO A 13 -7.16 16.25 -0.04
CA PRO A 13 -6.39 16.19 1.20
C PRO A 13 -7.19 15.57 2.36
N SER A 14 -8.52 15.59 2.27
CA SER A 14 -9.42 15.01 3.25
C SER A 14 -9.64 13.51 3.10
N THR A 15 -9.24 12.89 1.99
CA THR A 15 -9.43 11.44 1.78
C THR A 15 -8.42 10.59 2.55
N GLY A 16 -7.40 11.21 3.16
CA GLY A 16 -6.38 10.50 3.94
C GLY A 16 -5.65 9.44 3.10
N GLY A 17 -4.66 8.79 3.71
CA GLY A 17 -4.01 7.63 3.14
C GLY A 17 -2.80 7.93 2.25
N LEU A 18 -1.78 7.09 2.43
CA LEU A 18 -0.58 7.05 1.60
C LEU A 18 -0.86 6.11 0.42
N TRP A 19 -0.53 6.51 -0.80
CA TRP A 19 -0.82 5.71 -1.99
C TRP A 19 0.46 5.09 -2.54
N ILE A 20 0.40 3.81 -2.86
CA ILE A 20 1.49 3.05 -3.50
C ILE A 20 1.06 2.74 -4.93
N ILE A 21 1.83 3.22 -5.90
CA ILE A 21 1.61 2.95 -7.33
C ILE A 21 2.58 1.85 -7.76
N HIS A 22 2.06 0.72 -8.21
CA HIS A 22 2.84 -0.33 -8.86
C HIS A 22 2.95 -0.03 -10.36
N LEU A 23 4.18 0.16 -10.85
CA LEU A 23 4.43 0.64 -12.22
C LEU A 23 4.65 -0.46 -13.26
N LEU A 24 4.83 -1.71 -12.83
CA LEU A 24 4.98 -2.84 -13.75
C LEU A 24 3.65 -3.51 -13.96
N ASP A 25 3.50 -4.21 -15.07
CA ASP A 25 2.29 -4.99 -15.33
C ASP A 25 2.09 -6.09 -14.24
N PRO A 26 0.89 -6.19 -13.63
CA PRO A 26 -0.27 -5.32 -13.77
C PRO A 26 -0.05 -3.97 -13.06
N ILE A 27 -0.22 -2.86 -13.78
CA ILE A 27 -0.16 -1.53 -13.17
C ILE A 27 -1.34 -1.42 -12.21
N CYS A 28 -1.07 -1.04 -10.97
CA CYS A 28 -2.13 -0.98 -9.95
C CYS A 28 -1.91 0.13 -8.92
N ILE A 29 -3.01 0.52 -8.26
CA ILE A 29 -3.00 1.49 -7.18
C ILE A 29 -3.43 0.79 -5.88
N ILE A 30 -2.57 0.91 -4.89
CA ILE A 30 -2.73 0.37 -3.54
C ILE A 30 -2.79 1.57 -2.59
N GLU A 31 -3.76 1.58 -1.68
CA GLU A 31 -3.84 2.53 -0.59
C GLU A 31 -3.26 1.87 0.67
N ALA A 32 -2.36 2.57 1.36
CA ALA A 32 -1.84 2.21 2.67
C ALA A 32 -2.53 3.09 3.72
N VAL A 33 -3.22 2.44 4.65
CA VAL A 33 -4.01 3.10 5.69
C VAL A 33 -3.59 2.57 7.05
N ILE A 34 -3.33 3.46 8.00
CA ILE A 34 -3.14 3.08 9.40
C ILE A 34 -4.51 2.95 10.10
N SER A 35 -4.64 1.97 10.98
CA SER A 35 -5.88 1.69 11.69
C SER A 35 -6.40 2.93 12.42
N GLY A 36 -7.66 3.29 12.17
CA GLY A 36 -8.31 4.46 12.78
C GLY A 36 -8.28 5.72 11.92
N GLU A 37 -7.51 5.74 10.82
CA GLU A 37 -7.60 6.82 9.84
C GLU A 37 -8.82 6.69 8.93
N LYS A 38 -9.17 7.82 8.30
CA LYS A 38 -10.22 7.86 7.29
C LYS A 38 -9.79 7.01 6.11
N ILE A 39 -10.60 5.99 5.86
CA ILE A 39 -10.45 5.09 4.73
C ILE A 39 -11.10 5.74 3.50
N HIS A 40 -10.44 5.70 2.34
CA HIS A 40 -11.12 6.08 1.10
C HIS A 40 -12.35 5.19 0.87
N THR A 41 -13.53 5.81 0.73
CA THR A 41 -14.85 5.13 0.81
C THR A 41 -15.13 4.16 -0.34
N LYS A 42 -14.29 4.13 -1.37
CA LYS A 42 -14.41 3.18 -2.46
C LYS A 42 -14.05 1.77 -1.96
N LYS A 43 -14.84 0.78 -2.38
CA LYS A 43 -14.62 -0.62 -2.01
C LYS A 43 -13.35 -1.13 -2.71
N ALA A 44 -12.37 -1.54 -1.90
CA ALA A 44 -11.16 -2.20 -2.39
C ALA A 44 -11.50 -3.57 -2.99
N ILE A 45 -10.78 -3.96 -4.04
CA ILE A 45 -10.89 -5.29 -4.67
C ILE A 45 -10.17 -6.36 -3.86
N TYR A 46 -9.12 -5.96 -3.13
CA TYR A 46 -8.37 -6.82 -2.23
C TYR A 46 -7.84 -6.01 -1.07
N THR A 47 -7.82 -6.61 0.11
CA THR A 47 -7.36 -5.98 1.33
C THR A 47 -6.50 -6.96 2.12
N LYS A 48 -5.39 -6.49 2.66
CA LYS A 48 -4.52 -7.27 3.54
C LYS A 48 -4.00 -6.42 4.68
N ASP A 49 -4.10 -6.99 5.88
CA ASP A 49 -3.63 -6.34 7.10
C ASP A 49 -2.17 -6.71 7.40
N PHE A 50 -1.43 -5.75 7.89
CA PHE A 50 -0.03 -5.83 8.26
C PHE A 50 0.21 -5.13 9.60
N LYS A 51 1.37 -5.40 10.19
CA LYS A 51 1.80 -4.81 11.45
C LYS A 51 3.23 -4.30 11.31
N PHE A 52 3.47 -3.13 11.86
CA PHE A 52 4.78 -2.50 11.91
C PHE A 52 5.02 -1.99 13.33
N THR A 53 6.25 -2.14 13.81
CA THR A 53 6.68 -1.54 15.07
C THR A 53 7.72 -0.50 14.71
N ASN A 54 7.44 0.76 15.03
CA ASN A 54 8.34 1.88 14.75
C ASN A 54 9.50 1.96 15.77
N SER A 55 10.39 2.94 15.62
CA SER A 55 11.55 3.15 16.50
C SER A 55 11.16 3.38 17.97
N ASP A 56 10.00 3.99 18.21
CA ASP A 56 9.40 4.24 19.53
C ASP A 56 8.75 2.99 20.17
N GLU A 57 8.92 1.80 19.58
CA GLU A 57 8.30 0.54 20.00
C GLU A 57 6.76 0.54 19.95
N ILE A 58 6.15 1.48 19.22
CA ILE A 58 4.71 1.56 19.05
C ILE A 58 4.28 0.58 17.95
N LEU A 59 3.35 -0.31 18.27
CA LEU A 59 2.75 -1.22 17.30
C LEU A 59 1.66 -0.53 16.49
N GLU A 60 1.95 -0.35 15.21
CA GLU A 60 1.03 0.18 14.21
C GLU A 60 0.36 -0.95 13.43
N HIS A 61 -0.94 -0.77 13.21
CA HIS A 61 -1.75 -1.68 12.41
C HIS A 61 -2.02 -1.04 11.06
N TRP A 62 -1.47 -1.62 10.01
CA TRP A 62 -1.59 -1.10 8.65
C TRP A 62 -2.50 -1.99 7.82
N GLN A 63 -3.22 -1.38 6.89
CA GLN A 63 -4.03 -2.07 5.91
C GLN A 63 -3.61 -1.61 4.51
N LEU A 64 -3.20 -2.55 3.67
CA LEU A 64 -3.01 -2.31 2.25
C LEU A 64 -4.28 -2.69 1.50
N ARG A 65 -4.80 -1.77 0.69
CA ARG A 65 -6.07 -1.90 -0.03
C ARG A 65 -5.84 -1.66 -1.51
N LEU A 66 -5.96 -2.72 -2.30
CA LEU A 66 -5.89 -2.62 -3.76
C LEU A 66 -7.24 -2.15 -4.30
N HIS A 67 -7.25 -1.10 -5.12
CA HIS A 67 -8.50 -0.55 -5.69
C HIS A 67 -8.71 -0.88 -7.15
N HIS A 68 -7.64 -0.98 -7.95
CA HIS A 68 -7.77 -1.14 -9.39
C HIS A 68 -6.52 -1.74 -10.04
N TYR A 69 -6.74 -2.55 -11.07
CA TYR A 69 -5.75 -2.98 -12.06
C TYR A 69 -5.98 -2.21 -13.35
N PHE A 70 -4.95 -1.55 -13.89
CA PHE A 70 -5.08 -0.67 -15.04
C PHE A 70 -4.78 -1.35 -16.39
N THR A 71 -3.96 -2.40 -16.39
CA THR A 71 -3.36 -2.92 -17.64
C THR A 71 -3.62 -4.40 -17.91
N THR A 72 -4.30 -5.09 -17.01
CA THR A 72 -4.46 -6.55 -17.11
C THR A 72 -5.88 -6.96 -16.77
N ASP A 73 -6.51 -7.61 -17.74
CA ASP A 73 -7.69 -8.43 -17.51
C ASP A 73 -7.21 -9.85 -17.18
N PHE A 74 -7.73 -10.42 -16.10
CA PHE A 74 -7.39 -11.78 -15.70
C PHE A 74 -8.43 -12.75 -16.25
N ASP A 75 -7.99 -13.70 -17.07
CA ASP A 75 -8.86 -14.76 -17.62
C ASP A 75 -9.35 -15.72 -16.53
N GLU A 76 -8.52 -15.96 -15.50
CA GLU A 76 -8.84 -16.83 -14.36
C GLU A 76 -8.73 -16.09 -13.02
N GLN A 77 -9.78 -16.22 -12.18
CA GLN A 77 -9.82 -15.60 -10.84
C GLN A 77 -8.70 -16.10 -9.91
N LYS A 78 -8.25 -17.34 -10.08
CA LYS A 78 -7.21 -17.94 -9.23
C LYS A 78 -5.82 -17.34 -9.52
N GLU A 79 -5.49 -17.12 -10.78
CA GLU A 79 -4.24 -16.47 -11.18
C GLU A 79 -4.20 -15.03 -10.70
N ALA A 80 -5.32 -14.31 -10.86
CA ALA A 80 -5.50 -12.96 -10.32
C ALA A 80 -5.21 -12.92 -8.81
N ALA A 81 -5.77 -13.86 -8.03
CA ALA A 81 -5.59 -13.90 -6.59
C ALA A 81 -4.12 -14.16 -6.18
N ILE A 82 -3.44 -15.11 -6.83
CA ILE A 82 -2.04 -15.43 -6.56
C ILE A 82 -1.14 -14.23 -6.86
N LEU A 83 -1.36 -13.57 -8.00
CA LEU A 83 -0.59 -12.40 -8.39
C LEU A 83 -0.86 -11.22 -7.46
N THR A 84 -2.13 -10.99 -7.11
CA THR A 84 -2.54 -9.97 -6.14
C THR A 84 -1.79 -10.16 -4.83
N GLU A 85 -1.82 -11.37 -4.29
CA GLU A 85 -1.17 -11.68 -3.01
C GLU A 85 0.34 -11.43 -3.04
N LYS A 86 0.98 -11.79 -4.16
CA LYS A 86 2.40 -11.52 -4.38
C LYS A 86 2.69 -10.02 -4.41
N ILE A 87 1.95 -9.25 -5.21
CA ILE A 87 2.12 -7.79 -5.33
C ILE A 87 1.91 -7.10 -3.98
N MET A 88 0.87 -7.48 -3.23
CA MET A 88 0.55 -6.87 -1.94
C MET A 88 1.64 -7.15 -0.89
N THR A 89 2.21 -8.35 -0.89
CA THR A 89 3.30 -8.71 0.02
C THR A 89 4.59 -7.96 -0.33
N GLU A 90 4.91 -7.84 -1.61
CA GLU A 90 6.07 -7.07 -2.09
C GLU A 90 5.89 -5.56 -1.85
N ALA A 91 4.69 -5.03 -2.06
CA ALA A 91 4.34 -3.65 -1.77
C ALA A 91 4.50 -3.33 -0.28
N TRP A 92 4.10 -4.26 0.60
CA TRP A 92 4.33 -4.12 2.04
C TRP A 92 5.82 -4.11 2.40
N HIS A 93 6.63 -5.02 1.84
CA HIS A 93 8.08 -5.01 2.10
C HIS A 93 8.73 -3.71 1.66
N TRP A 94 8.35 -3.20 0.49
CA TRP A 94 8.83 -1.92 -0.01
C TRP A 94 8.38 -0.76 0.89
N PHE A 95 7.10 -0.73 1.28
CA PHE A 95 6.56 0.33 2.12
C PHE A 95 7.13 0.31 3.54
N LYS A 96 7.35 -0.88 4.12
CA LYS A 96 8.05 -1.02 5.39
C LYS A 96 9.47 -0.47 5.33
N ALA A 97 10.19 -0.68 4.23
CA ALA A 97 11.51 -0.09 4.03
C ALA A 97 11.45 1.44 3.95
N TYR A 98 10.40 2.00 3.32
CA TYR A 98 10.12 3.43 3.35
C TYR A 98 9.88 3.94 4.78
N LEU A 99 9.00 3.28 5.56
CA LEU A 99 8.69 3.68 6.94
C LEU A 99 9.97 3.69 7.81
N ILE A 100 10.80 2.65 7.72
CA ILE A 100 12.08 2.59 8.46
C ILE A 100 13.02 3.75 8.06
N TRP A 101 13.06 4.10 6.78
CA TRP A 101 13.87 5.21 6.29
C TRP A 101 13.32 6.57 6.75
N GLU A 102 12.00 6.75 6.74
CA GLU A 102 11.34 7.97 7.20
C GLU A 102 11.57 8.19 8.70
N ASP A 103 11.36 7.16 9.51
CA ASP A 103 11.58 7.14 10.96
C ASP A 103 13.02 7.54 11.32
N ALA A 104 14.00 6.94 10.63
CA ALA A 104 15.40 7.30 10.81
C ALA A 104 15.73 8.74 10.41
N ASN A 105 15.02 9.37 9.47
CA ASN A 105 15.25 10.77 9.11
C ASN A 105 14.56 11.74 10.08
N ILE A 106 13.45 11.34 10.69
CA ILE A 106 12.77 12.13 11.73
C ILE A 106 13.62 12.14 13.01
N ASP A 107 14.15 10.99 13.43
CA ASP A 107 14.98 10.88 14.63
C ASP A 107 16.33 11.61 14.53
N ASN A 108 16.84 11.82 13.31
CA ASN A 108 18.12 12.49 13.05
C ASN A 108 17.99 13.98 12.66
N GLY A 109 16.77 14.52 12.57
CA GLY A 109 16.47 15.91 12.18
C GLY A 109 16.19 16.82 13.37
#